data_AF-A0A7C1TXR9-F1
#
_entry.id   AF-A0A7C1TXR9-F1
#
_cell.length_a   1.000
_cell.length_b   1.000
_cell.length_c   1.000
_cell.angle_alpha   90.00
_cell.angle_beta   90.00
_cell.angle_gamma   90.00
#
_symmetry.space_group_name_H-M   'P 1'
#
loop_
_entity.id
_entity.type
_entity.pdbx_description
1 polymer ?
#
loop_
_entity_poly.entity_id
_entity_poly.type
_entity_poly.pdbx_seq_one_letter_code
_entity_poly.pdbx_strand_id
1 'polypeptide(L)'
;MVAKKKAKKTVSSAAAVKMVDAAMADLAEVTTTSARVILTLSKESKKLTTTTRRLSKKRTLLMRKKKSAAGKMKMVPDAANRKNVKLIENEIAAIRKEAARVAGQKATLTPEMTALKTISKRAMAYTRALEQADKVLNKPKKKRRRKKAVRKVAEIQV
;
A
#
# COMPACT_ATOMS: atom_id res chain seq x y z
N MET A 1 -19.71 58.89 1.52
CA MET A 1 -19.82 57.59 2.22
C MET A 1 -18.45 56.91 2.18
N VAL A 2 -17.79 56.74 3.34
CA VAL A 2 -16.45 56.13 3.40
C VAL A 2 -16.60 54.60 3.44
N ALA A 3 -16.17 53.93 2.37
CA ALA A 3 -16.17 52.48 2.30
C ALA A 3 -15.20 51.89 3.33
N LYS A 4 -15.73 51.16 4.33
CA LYS A 4 -14.93 50.37 5.28
C LYS A 4 -14.14 49.31 4.51
N LYS A 5 -12.82 49.51 4.36
CA LYS A 5 -11.89 48.47 3.88
C LYS A 5 -12.02 47.25 4.80
N LYS A 6 -12.45 46.11 4.25
CA LYS A 6 -12.44 44.83 4.98
C LYS A 6 -10.99 44.50 5.34
N ALA A 7 -10.67 44.45 6.63
CA ALA A 7 -9.36 44.02 7.10
C ALA A 7 -9.07 42.61 6.58
N LYS A 8 -7.87 42.39 6.02
CA LYS A 8 -7.42 41.06 5.61
C LYS A 8 -7.44 40.15 6.84
N LYS A 9 -8.18 39.05 6.80
CA LYS A 9 -8.12 38.00 7.82
C LYS A 9 -6.69 37.46 7.87
N THR A 10 -5.96 37.80 8.93
CA THR A 10 -4.67 37.18 9.24
C THR A 10 -4.93 35.91 10.05
N VAL A 11 -4.26 34.82 9.70
CA VAL A 11 -4.31 33.58 10.48
C VAL A 11 -3.48 33.78 11.74
N SER A 12 -4.05 33.45 12.90
CA SER A 12 -3.31 33.52 14.16
C SER A 12 -2.23 32.44 14.22
N SER A 13 -1.14 32.71 14.93
CA SER A 13 -0.08 31.72 15.16
C SER A 13 -0.62 30.43 15.78
N ALA A 14 -1.54 30.55 16.74
CA ALA A 14 -2.20 29.40 17.37
C ALA A 14 -3.02 28.57 16.36
N ALA A 15 -3.73 29.22 15.43
CA ALA A 15 -4.44 28.52 14.37
C ALA A 15 -3.48 27.80 13.42
N ALA A 16 -2.36 28.44 13.07
CA ALA A 16 -1.34 27.83 12.21
C ALA A 16 -0.70 26.59 12.86
N VAL A 17 -0.38 26.63 14.16
CA VAL A 17 0.15 25.47 14.90
C VAL A 17 -0.83 24.30 14.87
N LYS A 18 -2.11 24.54 15.16
CA LYS A 18 -3.15 23.50 15.11
C LYS A 18 -3.29 22.87 13.72
N MET A 19 -3.13 23.65 12.65
CA MET A 19 -3.16 23.12 11.28
C MET A 19 -1.97 22.20 10.99
N VAL A 20 -0.79 22.52 11.52
CA VAL A 20 0.41 21.67 11.40
C VAL A 20 0.22 20.38 12.18
N ASP A 21 -0.24 20.45 13.43
CA ASP A 21 -0.50 19.28 14.27
C ASP A 21 -1.53 18.35 13.64
N ALA A 22 -2.61 18.91 13.08
CA ALA A 22 -3.62 18.16 12.34
C ALA A 22 -3.01 17.45 11.12
N ALA A 23 -2.21 18.15 10.32
CA ALA A 23 -1.56 17.55 9.16
C ALA A 23 -0.59 16.41 9.53
N MET A 24 0.12 16.52 10.67
CA MET A 24 0.95 15.45 11.19
C MET A 24 0.13 14.23 11.64
N ALA A 25 -1.01 14.47 12.31
CA ALA A 25 -1.94 13.42 12.70
C ALA A 25 -2.49 12.69 11.46
N ASP A 26 -2.88 13.43 10.42
CA ASP A 26 -3.37 12.87 9.15
C ASP A 26 -2.30 11.99 8.47
N LEU A 27 -1.03 12.43 8.43
CA LEU A 27 0.07 11.64 7.87
C LEU A 27 0.32 10.33 8.66
N ALA A 28 0.22 10.40 9.99
CA ALA A 28 0.34 9.23 10.84
C ALA A 28 -0.83 8.26 10.62
N GLU A 29 -2.05 8.78 10.52
CA GLU A 29 -3.25 7.99 10.23
C GLU A 29 -3.13 7.31 8.86
N VAL A 30 -2.76 8.03 7.81
CA VAL A 30 -2.54 7.47 6.47
C VAL A 30 -1.53 6.33 6.50
N THR A 31 -0.46 6.47 7.28
CA THR A 31 0.56 5.42 7.43
C THR A 31 -0.01 4.16 8.08
N THR A 32 -0.72 4.31 9.20
CA THR A 32 -1.31 3.17 9.93
C THR A 32 -2.42 2.49 9.15
N THR A 33 -3.32 3.25 8.54
CA THR A 33 -4.43 2.75 7.72
C THR A 33 -3.89 2.04 6.48
N SER A 34 -2.92 2.63 5.77
CA SER A 34 -2.28 1.97 4.62
C SER A 34 -1.63 0.64 5.02
N ALA A 35 -0.95 0.58 6.17
CA ALA A 35 -0.33 -0.66 6.65
C ALA A 35 -1.37 -1.76 6.91
N ARG A 36 -2.50 -1.43 7.55
CA ARG A 36 -3.60 -2.39 7.80
C ARG A 36 -4.22 -2.90 6.50
N VAL A 37 -4.47 -1.99 5.54
CA VAL A 37 -5.03 -2.36 4.24
C VAL A 37 -4.05 -3.24 3.46
N ILE A 38 -2.75 -2.91 3.43
CA ILE A 38 -1.71 -3.73 2.79
C ILE A 38 -1.67 -5.14 3.37
N LEU A 39 -1.79 -5.31 4.70
CA LEU A 39 -1.83 -6.62 5.33
C LEU A 39 -3.05 -7.44 4.88
N THR A 40 -4.20 -6.79 4.76
CA THR A 40 -5.45 -7.42 4.31
C THR A 40 -5.34 -7.87 2.85
N LEU A 41 -4.91 -6.97 1.97
CA LEU A 41 -4.70 -7.27 0.54
C LEU A 41 -3.61 -8.33 0.32
N SER A 42 -2.58 -8.38 1.17
CA SER A 42 -1.54 -9.41 1.12
C SER A 42 -2.10 -10.81 1.42
N LYS A 43 -3.00 -10.93 2.41
CA LYS A 43 -3.69 -12.19 2.71
C LYS A 43 -4.58 -12.62 1.55
N GLU A 44 -5.31 -11.70 0.95
CA GLU A 44 -6.16 -11.97 -0.21
C GLU A 44 -5.34 -12.38 -1.45
N SER A 45 -4.26 -11.67 -1.75
CA SER A 45 -3.33 -12.00 -2.84
C SER A 45 -2.77 -13.42 -2.73
N LYS A 46 -2.42 -13.85 -1.51
CA LYS A 46 -2.01 -15.23 -1.22
C LYS A 46 -3.13 -16.22 -1.52
N LYS A 47 -4.36 -15.96 -1.05
CA LYS A 47 -5.54 -16.78 -1.34
C LYS A 47 -5.75 -16.92 -2.86
N LEU A 48 -5.79 -15.81 -3.60
CA LEU A 48 -5.97 -15.81 -5.06
C LEU A 48 -4.86 -16.57 -5.80
N THR A 49 -3.64 -16.52 -5.29
CA THR A 49 -2.52 -17.28 -5.87
C THR A 49 -2.68 -18.79 -5.64
N THR A 50 -3.12 -19.20 -4.44
CA THR A 50 -3.41 -20.61 -4.17
C THR A 50 -4.58 -21.14 -5.00
N THR A 51 -5.65 -20.35 -5.16
CA THR A 51 -6.80 -20.74 -6.00
C THR A 51 -6.40 -20.85 -7.47
N THR A 52 -5.61 -19.92 -8.00
CA THR A 52 -5.08 -19.99 -9.37
C THR A 52 -4.30 -21.29 -9.60
N ARG A 53 -3.40 -21.66 -8.68
CA ARG A 53 -2.64 -22.93 -8.76
C ARG A 53 -3.57 -24.15 -8.72
N ARG A 54 -4.57 -24.16 -7.83
CA ARG A 54 -5.57 -25.24 -7.72
C ARG A 54 -6.40 -25.38 -9.00
N LEU A 55 -6.89 -24.28 -9.56
CA LEU A 55 -7.67 -24.28 -10.80
C LEU A 55 -6.85 -24.76 -11.99
N SER A 56 -5.57 -24.35 -12.07
CA SER A 56 -4.65 -24.83 -13.11
C SER A 56 -4.46 -26.35 -13.03
N LYS A 57 -4.18 -26.90 -11.83
CA LYS A 57 -4.08 -28.36 -11.62
C LYS A 57 -5.39 -29.09 -11.94
N LYS A 58 -6.54 -28.54 -11.53
CA LYS A 58 -7.85 -29.15 -11.82
C LYS A 58 -8.14 -29.17 -13.33
N ARG A 59 -7.80 -28.08 -14.03
CA ARG A 59 -7.94 -27.98 -15.49
C ARG A 59 -7.09 -29.02 -16.20
N THR A 60 -5.82 -29.17 -15.85
CA THR A 60 -4.95 -30.16 -16.51
C THR A 60 -5.43 -31.59 -16.28
N LEU A 61 -5.87 -31.90 -15.06
CA LEU A 61 -6.45 -33.20 -14.73
C LEU A 61 -7.73 -33.48 -15.54
N LEU A 62 -8.65 -32.52 -15.63
CA LEU A 62 -9.88 -32.69 -16.41
C LEU A 62 -9.62 -32.80 -17.90
N MET A 63 -8.62 -32.08 -18.44
CA MET A 63 -8.20 -32.25 -19.83
C MET A 63 -7.68 -33.66 -20.11
N ARG A 64 -6.94 -34.27 -19.17
CA ARG A 64 -6.51 -35.68 -19.27
C ARG A 64 -7.72 -36.62 -19.21
N LYS A 65 -8.62 -36.44 -18.23
CA LYS A 65 -9.86 -37.22 -18.13
C LYS A 65 -10.72 -37.11 -19.38
N LYS A 66 -10.85 -35.92 -19.97
CA LYS A 66 -11.57 -35.68 -21.23
C LYS A 66 -10.98 -36.53 -22.36
N LYS A 67 -9.65 -36.54 -22.52
CA LYS A 67 -8.98 -37.34 -23.56
C LYS A 67 -9.27 -38.84 -23.37
N SER A 68 -9.14 -39.35 -22.16
CA SER A 68 -9.44 -40.76 -21.86
C SER A 68 -10.92 -41.10 -22.07
N ALA A 69 -11.84 -40.24 -21.63
CA ALA A 69 -13.28 -40.44 -21.82
C ALA A 69 -13.67 -40.38 -23.31
N ALA A 70 -13.07 -39.49 -24.08
CA ALA A 70 -13.26 -39.43 -25.53
C ALA A 70 -12.73 -40.69 -26.23
N GLY A 71 -11.59 -41.24 -25.78
CA GLY A 71 -11.08 -42.53 -26.26
C GLY A 71 -12.07 -43.67 -25.99
N LYS A 72 -12.62 -43.75 -24.78
CA LYS A 72 -13.65 -44.75 -24.43
C LYS A 72 -14.92 -44.59 -25.25
N MET A 73 -15.39 -43.36 -25.45
CA MET A 73 -16.57 -43.06 -26.27
C MET A 73 -16.40 -43.48 -27.72
N LYS A 74 -15.18 -43.44 -28.28
CA LYS A 74 -14.89 -43.93 -29.63
C LYS A 74 -14.99 -45.45 -29.74
N MET A 75 -14.55 -46.18 -28.70
CA MET A 75 -14.60 -47.64 -28.68
C MET A 75 -15.99 -48.18 -28.34
N VAL A 76 -16.68 -47.55 -27.39
CA VAL A 76 -18.01 -47.94 -26.91
C VAL A 76 -18.91 -46.68 -26.89
N PRO A 77 -19.61 -46.39 -28.00
CA PRO A 77 -20.36 -45.14 -28.17
C PRO A 77 -21.75 -45.17 -27.53
N ASP A 78 -21.84 -45.54 -26.26
CA ASP A 78 -23.09 -45.58 -25.49
C ASP A 78 -23.51 -44.19 -24.94
N ALA A 79 -24.75 -44.11 -24.45
CA ALA A 79 -25.29 -42.87 -23.89
C ALA A 79 -24.55 -42.41 -22.61
N ALA A 80 -24.03 -43.36 -21.82
CA ALA A 80 -23.31 -43.06 -20.58
C ALA A 80 -21.97 -42.36 -20.84
N ASN A 81 -21.20 -42.85 -21.80
CA ASN A 81 -19.91 -42.29 -22.21
C ASN A 81 -20.07 -40.91 -22.85
N ARG A 82 -21.13 -40.69 -23.66
CA ARG A 82 -21.48 -39.36 -24.19
C ARG A 82 -21.79 -38.37 -23.07
N LYS A 83 -22.60 -38.78 -22.08
CA LYS A 83 -22.92 -37.94 -20.91
C LYS A 83 -21.67 -37.60 -20.09
N ASN A 84 -20.76 -38.56 -19.91
CA ASN A 84 -19.52 -38.36 -19.17
C ASN A 84 -18.59 -37.34 -19.86
N VAL A 85 -18.42 -37.42 -21.18
CA VAL A 85 -17.64 -36.43 -21.94
C VAL A 85 -18.23 -35.03 -21.79
N LYS A 86 -19.56 -34.89 -21.96
CA LYS A 86 -20.26 -33.60 -21.78
C LYS A 86 -20.11 -33.04 -20.36
N LEU A 87 -20.19 -33.89 -19.34
CA LEU A 87 -20.00 -33.48 -17.95
C LEU A 87 -18.59 -32.91 -17.74
N ILE A 88 -17.56 -33.60 -18.22
CA ILE A 88 -16.16 -33.14 -18.13
C ILE A 88 -15.98 -31.81 -18.89
N GLU A 89 -16.63 -31.63 -20.04
CA GLU A 89 -16.60 -30.38 -20.80
C GLU A 89 -17.24 -29.22 -20.03
N ASN A 90 -18.38 -29.45 -19.39
CA ASN A 90 -19.05 -28.47 -18.54
C ASN A 90 -18.18 -28.07 -17.34
N GLU A 91 -17.51 -29.03 -16.70
CA GLU A 91 -16.56 -28.74 -15.61
C GLU A 91 -15.35 -27.91 -16.09
N ILE A 92 -14.81 -28.21 -17.26
CA ILE A 92 -13.71 -27.42 -17.85
C ILE A 92 -14.18 -25.99 -18.13
N ALA A 93 -15.39 -25.82 -18.66
CA ALA A 93 -15.97 -24.49 -18.91
C ALA A 93 -16.17 -23.70 -17.61
N ALA A 94 -16.69 -24.34 -16.56
CA ALA A 94 -16.83 -23.73 -15.24
C ALA A 94 -15.48 -23.28 -14.65
N ILE A 95 -14.45 -24.13 -14.75
CA ILE A 95 -13.09 -23.77 -14.29
C ILE A 95 -12.50 -22.60 -15.08
N ARG A 96 -12.75 -22.52 -16.39
CA ARG A 96 -12.28 -21.39 -17.20
C ARG A 96 -12.93 -20.08 -16.75
N LYS A 97 -14.25 -20.08 -16.50
CA LYS A 97 -14.97 -18.92 -15.97
C LYS A 97 -14.41 -18.49 -14.62
N GLU A 98 -14.20 -19.44 -13.71
CA GLU A 98 -13.65 -19.16 -12.38
C GLU A 98 -12.20 -18.67 -12.45
N ALA A 99 -11.38 -19.23 -13.35
CA ALA A 99 -10.01 -18.76 -13.56
C ALA A 99 -9.97 -17.33 -14.10
N ALA A 100 -10.89 -16.96 -15.01
CA ALA A 100 -11.01 -15.60 -15.51
C ALA A 100 -11.42 -14.62 -14.40
N ARG A 101 -12.36 -15.02 -13.53
CA ARG A 101 -12.78 -14.22 -12.36
C ARG A 101 -11.60 -13.95 -11.42
N VAL A 102 -10.86 -14.99 -11.04
CA VAL A 102 -9.67 -14.86 -10.18
C VAL A 102 -8.58 -14.01 -10.84
N ALA A 103 -8.37 -14.15 -12.15
CA ALA A 103 -7.43 -13.31 -12.89
C ALA A 103 -7.83 -11.82 -12.85
N GLY A 104 -9.12 -11.52 -13.05
CA GLY A 104 -9.66 -10.16 -12.91
C GLY A 104 -9.42 -9.57 -11.51
N GLN A 105 -9.68 -10.34 -10.46
CA GLN A 105 -9.41 -9.91 -9.07
C GLN A 105 -7.91 -9.63 -8.82
N LYS A 106 -7.01 -10.43 -9.39
CA LYS A 106 -5.56 -10.18 -9.27
C LYS A 106 -5.12 -8.93 -10.04
N ALA A 107 -5.74 -8.66 -11.19
CA ALA A 107 -5.43 -7.51 -12.01
C ALA A 107 -5.79 -6.19 -11.32
N THR A 108 -6.85 -6.16 -10.50
CA THR A 108 -7.22 -4.99 -9.70
C THR A 108 -6.44 -4.88 -8.40
N LEU A 109 -6.19 -5.98 -7.69
CA LEU A 109 -5.51 -5.96 -6.39
C LEU A 109 -4.03 -5.56 -6.48
N THR A 110 -3.33 -5.97 -7.54
CA THR A 110 -1.89 -5.72 -7.72
C THR A 110 -1.53 -4.23 -7.84
N PRO A 111 -2.18 -3.42 -8.71
CA PRO A 111 -1.90 -1.99 -8.79
C PRO A 111 -2.26 -1.27 -7.49
N GLU A 112 -3.40 -1.58 -6.87
CA GLU A 112 -3.83 -0.99 -5.59
C GLU A 112 -2.82 -1.22 -4.47
N MET A 113 -2.36 -2.47 -4.31
CA MET A 113 -1.34 -2.80 -3.31
C MET A 113 -0.03 -2.02 -3.56
N THR A 114 0.33 -1.80 -4.83
CA THR A 114 1.56 -1.08 -5.21
C THR A 114 1.42 0.42 -4.95
N ALA A 115 0.26 0.99 -5.26
CA ALA A 115 -0.08 2.38 -4.97
C ALA A 115 -0.06 2.65 -3.45
N LEU A 116 -0.73 1.81 -2.66
CA LEU A 116 -0.77 1.93 -1.19
C LEU A 116 0.62 1.82 -0.55
N LYS A 117 1.47 0.91 -1.03
CA LYS A 117 2.87 0.82 -0.58
C LYS A 117 3.64 2.11 -0.87
N THR A 118 3.41 2.72 -2.02
CA THR A 118 4.07 3.97 -2.41
C THR A 118 3.59 5.14 -1.55
N ILE A 119 2.28 5.26 -1.33
CA ILE A 119 1.67 6.28 -0.45
C ILE A 119 2.19 6.12 0.98
N SER A 120 2.18 4.90 1.52
CA SER A 120 2.69 4.60 2.86
C SER A 120 4.16 5.00 3.03
N LYS A 121 5.02 4.67 2.04
CA LYS A 121 6.43 5.09 2.06
C LYS A 121 6.59 6.61 2.04
N ARG A 122 5.80 7.32 1.23
CA ARG A 122 5.83 8.79 1.16
C ARG A 122 5.38 9.42 2.47
N ALA A 123 4.27 8.96 3.04
CA ALA A 123 3.77 9.45 4.33
C ALA A 123 4.79 9.25 5.46
N MET A 124 5.43 8.07 5.51
CA MET A 124 6.52 7.80 6.45
C MET A 124 7.72 8.73 6.25
N ALA A 125 8.11 9.01 5.00
CA ALA A 125 9.21 9.90 4.70
C ALA A 125 8.92 11.34 5.14
N TYR A 126 7.70 11.85 4.89
CA TYR A 126 7.29 13.17 5.34
C TYR A 126 7.24 13.28 6.87
N THR A 127 6.68 12.28 7.54
CA THR A 127 6.64 12.25 9.02
C THR A 127 8.06 12.32 9.59
N ARG A 128 8.99 11.51 9.06
CA ARG A 128 10.40 11.54 9.50
C ARG A 128 11.09 12.87 9.22
N ALA A 129 10.83 13.49 8.08
CA ALA A 129 11.41 14.78 7.73
C ALA A 129 10.91 15.89 8.67
N LEU A 130 9.61 15.89 9.01
CA LEU A 130 9.02 16.82 9.96
C LEU A 130 9.61 16.62 11.36
N GLU A 131 9.71 15.38 11.86
CA GLU A 131 10.34 15.09 13.15
C GLU A 131 11.80 15.55 13.20
N GLN A 132 12.56 15.41 12.11
CA GLN A 132 13.94 15.89 12.03
C GLN A 132 14.01 17.42 12.02
N ALA A 133 13.11 18.07 11.28
CA ALA A 133 13.01 19.53 11.26
C ALA A 133 12.67 20.08 12.65
N ASP A 134 11.69 19.49 13.34
CA ASP A 134 11.32 19.86 14.71
C ASP A 134 12.47 19.67 15.68
N LYS A 135 13.19 18.56 15.57
CA LYS A 135 14.40 18.32 16.37
C LYS A 135 15.48 19.36 16.13
N VAL A 136 15.56 19.98 14.97
CA VAL A 136 16.55 21.03 14.66
C VAL A 136 16.08 22.40 15.13
N LEU A 137 14.81 22.74 14.88
CA LEU A 137 14.22 24.04 15.22
C LEU A 137 14.03 24.20 16.73
N ASN A 138 13.66 23.12 17.45
CA ASN A 138 13.41 23.15 18.89
C ASN A 138 14.65 22.82 19.74
N LYS A 139 15.87 22.86 19.18
CA LYS A 139 17.09 22.68 20.00
C LYS A 139 17.22 23.86 20.96
N PRO A 140 17.43 23.63 22.27
CA PRO A 140 17.72 24.72 23.19
C PRO A 140 18.97 25.46 22.71
N LYS A 141 18.88 26.80 22.61
CA LYS A 141 20.02 27.66 22.23
C LYS A 141 21.22 27.29 23.10
N LYS A 142 22.27 26.72 22.50
CA LYS A 142 23.53 26.46 23.21
C LYS A 142 24.02 27.77 23.82
N LYS A 143 24.11 27.84 25.16
CA LYS A 143 24.74 28.98 25.85
C LYS A 143 26.15 29.13 25.28
N ARG A 144 26.42 30.24 24.58
CA ARG A 144 27.78 30.60 24.16
C ARG A 144 28.62 30.70 25.43
N ARG A 145 29.61 29.81 25.61
CA ARG A 145 30.67 30.05 26.60
C ARG A 145 31.35 31.36 26.19
N ARG A 146 31.18 32.41 26.99
CA ARG A 146 31.94 33.66 26.84
C ARG A 146 33.42 33.27 26.88
N LYS A 147 34.16 33.52 25.80
CA LYS A 147 35.62 33.43 25.83
C LYS A 147 36.10 34.48 26.83
N LYS A 148 36.72 34.07 27.93
CA LYS A 148 37.45 35.00 28.81
C LYS A 148 38.57 35.60 27.98
N ALA A 149 38.48 36.88 27.66
CA ALA A 149 39.60 37.63 27.14
C ALA A 149 40.64 37.71 28.26
N VAL A 150 41.69 36.90 28.18
CA VAL A 150 42.86 37.06 29.03
C VAL A 150 43.57 38.31 28.53
N ARG A 151 43.31 39.45 29.17
CA ARG A 151 44.19 40.63 29.07
C ARG A 151 45.53 40.20 29.68
N LYS A 152 46.51 39.86 28.85
CA LYS A 152 47.92 39.96 29.25
C LYS A 152 48.23 41.46 29.30
N VAL A 153 48.13 42.04 30.49
CA VAL A 153 48.88 43.25 30.82
C VAL A 153 50.30 42.75 31.06
N ALA A 154 51.19 42.96 30.10
CA ALA A 154 52.62 42.88 30.35
C ALA A 154 53.03 44.26 30.86
N GLU A 155 53.38 44.32 32.14
CA GLU A 155 54.03 45.46 32.78
C GLU A 155 55.32 45.82 32.05
N ILE A 156 55.45 47.11 31.76
CA ILE A 156 56.72 47.76 31.42
C ILE A 156 57.29 48.27 32.75
N GLN A 157 58.30 47.56 33.28
CA GLN A 157 59.37 48.03 34.18
C GLN A 157 60.55 47.09 33.82
N VAL A 158 61.71 47.55 33.35
CA VAL A 158 62.68 48.51 33.90
C VAL A 158 63.42 49.16 32.74
#